data_AF-A0A1C3NKY3-F1
#
_entry.id   AF-A0A1C3NKY3-F1
#
_cell.length_a   1.000
_cell.length_b   1.000
_cell.length_c   1.000
_cell.angle_alpha   90.00
_cell.angle_beta   90.00
_cell.angle_gamma   90.00
#
_symmetry.space_group_name_H-M   'P 1'
#
loop_
_entity.id
_entity.type
_entity.pdbx_description
1 polymer ?
#
loop_
_entity_poly.entity_id
_entity_poly.type
_entity_poly.pdbx_seq_one_letter_code
_entity_poly.pdbx_strand_id
1 'polypeptide(L)'
;MFIVDTSIGVDAQGRRGYGNGAVWVLDLFTQRLSALFVSGNQLAAHNPDNVTVNARGGVVLCEDGGESPDEYGLGARLLRLTRNGESFYLAKNNVQLTSQQIADAGKTIAEGDYRDTEFCGACWDPLARTLFVNIQTPGITLAITGPWERGPL
;
A
#
# COMPACT_ATOMS: atom_id res chain seq x y z
N MET A 1 -4.84 17.77 -2.44
CA MET A 1 -4.65 16.91 -1.26
C MET A 1 -5.21 15.53 -1.58
N PHE A 2 -4.49 14.46 -1.23
CA PHE A 2 -5.00 13.09 -1.37
C PHE A 2 -5.65 12.65 -0.06
N ILE A 3 -6.75 11.91 -0.16
CA ILE A 3 -7.47 11.33 0.96
C ILE A 3 -7.73 9.88 0.61
N VAL A 4 -7.42 8.98 1.52
CA VAL A 4 -7.74 7.57 1.38
C VAL A 4 -8.96 7.27 2.22
N ASP A 5 -9.87 6.50 1.65
CA ASP A 5 -11.07 6.02 2.30
C ASP A 5 -11.03 4.49 2.27
N THR A 6 -10.65 3.88 3.39
CA THR A 6 -10.21 2.48 3.43
C THR A 6 -11.30 1.51 3.00
N SER A 7 -12.56 1.78 3.30
CA SER A 7 -13.63 0.79 3.14
C SER A 7 -14.88 1.34 2.45
N ILE A 8 -14.81 2.49 1.79
CA ILE A 8 -15.94 2.95 0.98
C ILE A 8 -16.30 1.97 -0.12
N GLY A 9 -17.59 1.95 -0.43
CA GLY A 9 -18.20 0.98 -1.32
C GLY A 9 -19.18 0.09 -0.58
N VAL A 10 -19.48 -1.05 -1.18
CA VAL A 10 -20.47 -2.02 -0.70
C VAL A 10 -19.85 -3.40 -0.83
N ASP A 11 -19.94 -4.22 0.21
CA ASP A 11 -19.47 -5.61 0.14
C ASP A 11 -20.46 -6.56 -0.55
N ALA A 12 -20.09 -7.83 -0.64
CA ALA A 12 -20.94 -8.87 -1.25
C ALA A 12 -22.25 -9.11 -0.48
N GLN A 13 -22.35 -8.70 0.79
CA GLN A 13 -23.55 -8.79 1.62
C GLN A 13 -24.42 -7.52 1.53
N GLY A 14 -24.02 -6.53 0.73
CA GLY A 14 -24.77 -5.28 0.56
C GLY A 14 -24.53 -4.24 1.65
N ARG A 15 -23.54 -4.44 2.54
CA ARG A 15 -23.22 -3.50 3.62
C ARG A 15 -22.42 -2.33 3.07
N ARG A 16 -22.95 -1.12 3.26
CA ARG A 16 -22.27 0.14 2.88
C ARG A 16 -21.14 0.45 3.85
N GLY A 17 -20.00 0.91 3.34
CA GLY A 17 -18.82 1.20 4.15
C GLY A 17 -17.95 -0.03 4.47
N TYR A 18 -18.20 -1.15 3.78
CA TYR A 18 -17.41 -2.38 3.85
C TYR A 18 -16.85 -2.76 2.47
N GLY A 19 -16.76 -1.81 1.54
CA GLY A 19 -16.14 -2.01 0.24
C GLY A 19 -14.62 -2.08 0.31
N ASN A 20 -14.00 -2.04 -0.87
CA ASN A 20 -12.55 -2.18 -1.04
C ASN A 20 -11.78 -0.86 -0.97
N GLY A 21 -12.47 0.27 -0.80
CA GLY A 21 -11.88 1.58 -0.61
C GLY A 21 -11.71 2.43 -1.87
N ALA A 22 -11.30 3.68 -1.67
CA ALA A 22 -11.11 4.67 -2.71
C ALA A 22 -10.01 5.67 -2.36
N VAL A 23 -9.53 6.38 -3.39
CA VAL A 23 -8.63 7.52 -3.24
C VAL A 23 -9.29 8.75 -3.85
N TRP A 24 -9.40 9.78 -3.04
CA TRP A 24 -9.97 11.07 -3.39
C TRP A 24 -8.89 12.13 -3.55
N VAL A 25 -9.15 13.08 -4.44
CA VAL A 25 -8.34 14.29 -4.61
C VAL A 25 -9.20 15.49 -4.29
N LEU A 26 -8.79 16.24 -3.28
CA LEU A 26 -9.32 17.57 -2.99
C LEU A 26 -8.44 18.61 -3.68
N ASP A 27 -9.00 19.29 -4.67
CA ASP A 27 -8.44 20.52 -5.21
C ASP A 27 -8.64 21.64 -4.18
N LEU A 28 -7.53 22.15 -3.64
CA LEU A 28 -7.54 23.16 -2.58
C LEU A 28 -7.88 24.56 -3.09
N PHE A 29 -7.74 24.83 -4.38
CA PHE A 29 -8.12 26.11 -4.96
C PHE A 29 -9.63 26.18 -5.21
N THR A 30 -10.18 25.14 -5.85
CA THR A 30 -11.62 25.09 -6.18
C THR A 30 -12.48 24.50 -5.06
N GLN A 31 -11.87 23.92 -4.03
CA GLN A 31 -12.54 23.18 -2.95
C GLN A 31 -13.42 22.03 -3.47
N ARG A 32 -13.03 21.44 -4.62
CA ARG A 32 -13.73 20.31 -5.23
C ARG A 32 -13.06 19.00 -4.85
N LEU A 33 -13.87 18.07 -4.32
CA LEU A 33 -13.47 16.68 -4.11
C LEU A 33 -13.87 15.84 -5.32
N SER A 34 -12.95 15.03 -5.84
CA SER A 34 -13.20 14.05 -6.90
C SER A 34 -12.54 12.71 -6.56
N ALA A 35 -13.19 11.61 -6.93
CA ALA A 35 -12.54 10.30 -6.86
C ALA A 35 -11.46 10.21 -7.95
N LEU A 36 -10.21 9.98 -7.55
CA LEU A 36 -9.17 9.59 -8.49
C LEU A 36 -9.26 8.10 -8.80
N PHE A 37 -9.59 7.30 -7.79
CA PHE A 37 -9.71 5.85 -7.90
C PHE A 37 -10.79 5.34 -6.95
N VAL A 38 -11.59 4.38 -7.42
CA VAL A 38 -12.54 3.63 -6.58
C VAL A 38 -12.31 2.17 -6.86
N SER A 39 -11.99 1.40 -5.82
CA SER A 39 -11.74 -0.02 -5.98
C SER A 39 -13.05 -0.77 -6.27
N GLY A 40 -13.15 -1.33 -7.47
CA GLY A 40 -14.30 -2.16 -7.86
C GLY A 40 -14.23 -3.59 -7.31
N ASN A 41 -13.05 -4.06 -6.91
CA ASN A 41 -12.81 -5.38 -6.36
C ASN A 41 -11.43 -5.46 -5.68
N GLN A 42 -11.21 -6.53 -4.92
CA GLN A 42 -9.97 -6.78 -4.17
C GLN A 42 -8.70 -6.79 -5.04
N LEU A 43 -8.77 -7.12 -6.34
CA LEU A 43 -7.60 -7.12 -7.22
C LEU A 43 -7.19 -5.70 -7.64
N ALA A 44 -8.12 -4.75 -7.69
CA ALA A 44 -7.79 -3.35 -8.00
C ALA A 44 -7.10 -2.67 -6.82
N ALA A 45 -7.70 -2.80 -5.63
CA ALA A 45 -7.10 -2.51 -4.34
C ALA A 45 -7.92 -3.18 -3.25
N HIS A 46 -7.31 -3.47 -2.10
CA HIS A 46 -7.97 -4.06 -0.94
C HIS A 46 -7.65 -3.24 0.30
N ASN A 47 -8.59 -2.37 0.67
CA ASN A 47 -8.46 -1.47 1.82
C ASN A 47 -7.15 -0.68 1.80
N PRO A 48 -6.92 0.17 0.77
CA PRO A 48 -5.81 1.10 0.84
C PRO A 48 -6.03 2.00 2.05
N ASP A 49 -4.99 2.25 2.84
CA ASP A 49 -5.07 3.09 4.04
C ASP A 49 -4.09 4.27 3.96
N ASN A 50 -2.78 3.99 3.97
CA ASN A 50 -1.76 5.04 3.87
C ASN A 50 -1.53 5.49 2.42
N VAL A 51 -1.27 6.79 2.22
CA VAL A 51 -0.86 7.36 0.94
C VAL A 51 0.42 8.17 1.07
N THR A 52 1.33 8.02 0.10
CA THR A 52 2.45 8.93 -0.09
C THR A 52 2.62 9.29 -1.56
N VAL A 53 3.21 10.45 -1.83
CA VAL A 53 3.44 10.95 -3.18
C VAL A 53 4.91 11.27 -3.37
N ASN A 54 5.44 11.03 -4.56
CA ASN A 54 6.78 11.49 -4.92
C ASN A 54 6.74 12.85 -5.61
N ALA A 55 7.91 13.46 -5.81
CA ALA A 55 8.05 14.78 -6.45
C ALA A 55 7.55 14.85 -7.91
N ARG A 56 7.30 13.70 -8.56
CA ARG A 56 6.74 13.61 -9.92
C ARG A 56 5.23 13.39 -9.96
N GLY A 57 4.59 13.32 -8.78
CA GLY A 57 3.15 13.11 -8.64
C GLY A 57 2.72 11.65 -8.70
N GLY A 58 3.66 10.70 -8.61
CA GLY A 58 3.33 9.28 -8.45
C GLY A 58 2.77 9.01 -7.06
N VAL A 59 1.61 8.37 -6.99
CA VAL A 59 0.90 8.02 -5.76
C VAL A 59 1.25 6.57 -5.39
N VAL A 60 1.62 6.35 -4.13
CA VAL A 60 1.84 5.03 -3.53
C VAL A 60 0.81 4.85 -2.43
N LEU A 61 0.21 3.66 -2.38
CA LEU A 61 -0.75 3.28 -1.34
C LEU A 61 -0.24 2.04 -0.59
N CYS A 62 -0.52 2.00 0.70
CA CYS A 62 -0.34 0.82 1.54
C CYS A 62 -1.69 0.13 1.74
N GLU A 63 -1.77 -1.18 1.51
CA GLU A 63 -2.98 -1.95 1.80
C GLU A 63 -3.01 -2.51 3.22
N ASP A 64 -4.22 -2.52 3.79
CA ASP A 64 -4.60 -3.14 5.07
C ASP A 64 -5.54 -4.37 4.89
N GLY A 65 -5.72 -4.83 3.65
CA GLY A 65 -6.62 -5.96 3.36
C GLY A 65 -6.06 -7.36 3.68
N GLY A 66 -4.81 -7.46 4.15
CA GLY A 66 -4.12 -8.73 4.39
C GLY A 66 -3.80 -9.48 3.09
N GLU A 67 -4.66 -10.42 2.68
CA GLU A 67 -4.47 -11.23 1.46
C GLU A 67 -5.07 -10.56 0.22
N SER A 68 -4.58 -10.97 -0.95
CA SER A 68 -5.13 -10.61 -2.25
C SER A 68 -5.16 -11.84 -3.16
N PRO A 69 -6.27 -12.13 -3.86
CA PRO A 69 -6.46 -13.34 -4.68
C PRO A 69 -5.73 -13.26 -6.03
N ASP A 70 -4.61 -12.53 -6.07
CA ASP A 70 -3.78 -12.39 -7.26
C ASP A 70 -2.87 -13.62 -7.47
N GLU A 71 -2.26 -13.69 -8.65
CA GLU A 71 -1.41 -14.82 -9.05
C GLU A 71 -0.04 -14.86 -8.35
N TYR A 72 0.33 -13.82 -7.60
CA TYR A 72 1.67 -13.68 -6.98
C TYR A 72 1.76 -14.32 -5.60
N GLY A 73 0.72 -15.03 -5.16
CA GLY A 73 0.68 -15.76 -3.88
C GLY A 73 0.09 -14.93 -2.74
N LEU A 74 0.44 -15.27 -1.50
CA LEU A 74 -0.09 -14.59 -0.30
C LEU A 74 0.64 -13.27 -0.01
N GLY A 75 -0.04 -12.39 0.74
CA GLY A 75 0.54 -11.20 1.35
C GLY A 75 -0.03 -9.86 0.92
N ALA A 76 0.14 -8.87 1.80
CA ALA A 76 -0.31 -7.50 1.58
C ALA A 76 0.50 -6.81 0.47
N ARG A 77 -0.08 -5.82 -0.21
CA ARG A 77 0.57 -5.13 -1.33
C ARG A 77 0.85 -3.66 -1.01
N LEU A 78 1.92 -3.18 -1.64
CA LEU A 78 2.08 -1.76 -1.95
C LEU A 78 1.54 -1.54 -3.35
N LEU A 79 0.61 -0.60 -3.47
CA LEU A 79 0.03 -0.22 -4.75
C LEU A 79 0.57 1.10 -5.23
N ARG A 80 0.39 1.35 -6.52
CA ARG A 80 0.61 2.63 -7.16
C ARG A 80 -0.63 3.01 -7.96
N LEU A 81 -0.90 4.31 -8.05
CA LEU A 81 -1.87 4.85 -9.00
C LEU A 81 -1.15 5.65 -10.09
N THR A 82 -1.56 5.46 -11.35
CA THR A 82 -1.22 6.38 -12.44
C THR A 82 -1.97 7.70 -12.24
N ARG A 83 -1.60 8.75 -13.00
CA ARG A 83 -2.30 10.05 -12.98
C ARG A 83 -3.77 9.94 -13.40
N ASN A 84 -4.12 8.89 -14.14
CA ASN A 84 -5.50 8.61 -14.57
C ASN A 84 -6.25 7.69 -13.58
N GLY A 85 -5.64 7.33 -12.46
CA GLY A 85 -6.26 6.50 -11.43
C GLY A 85 -6.15 5.00 -11.67
N GLU A 86 -5.33 4.52 -12.62
CA GLU A 86 -5.13 3.09 -12.82
C GLU A 86 -4.21 2.53 -11.72
N SER A 87 -4.64 1.44 -11.08
CA SER A 87 -3.88 0.77 -10.02
C SER A 87 -2.94 -0.30 -10.59
N PHE A 88 -1.73 -0.40 -10.02
CA PHE A 88 -0.83 -1.51 -10.25
C PHE A 88 0.00 -1.86 -9.01
N TYR A 89 0.52 -3.09 -8.96
CA TYR A 89 1.27 -3.59 -7.81
C TYR A 89 2.72 -3.10 -7.89
N LEU A 90 3.18 -2.42 -6.85
CA LEU A 90 4.56 -2.01 -6.71
C LEU A 90 5.42 -3.13 -6.10
N ALA A 91 4.92 -3.71 -5.02
CA ALA A 91 5.57 -4.75 -4.27
C ALA A 91 4.53 -5.54 -3.45
N LYS A 92 4.94 -6.72 -2.99
CA LYS A 92 4.14 -7.60 -2.13
C LYS A 92 4.98 -8.02 -0.93
N ASN A 93 4.38 -8.01 0.25
CA ASN A 93 5.03 -8.46 1.47
C ASN A 93 5.34 -9.97 1.36
N ASN A 94 6.60 -10.34 1.57
CA ASN A 94 7.06 -11.72 1.53
C ASN A 94 7.85 -12.11 2.81
N VAL A 95 7.56 -11.45 3.94
CA VAL A 95 8.27 -11.69 5.20
C VAL A 95 7.84 -13.00 5.82
N GLN A 96 8.77 -13.95 5.88
CA GLN A 96 8.66 -15.21 6.61
C GLN A 96 9.95 -15.38 7.39
N LEU A 97 9.87 -15.52 8.71
CA LEU A 97 11.03 -15.49 9.59
C LEU A 97 11.11 -16.76 10.43
N THR A 98 12.22 -17.46 10.30
CA THR A 98 12.58 -18.60 11.15
C THR A 98 13.26 -18.14 12.43
N SER A 99 13.17 -18.94 13.49
CA SER A 99 13.90 -18.68 14.73
C SER A 99 15.41 -18.43 14.54
N GLN A 100 16.05 -19.12 13.57
CA GLN A 100 17.47 -18.92 13.27
C GLN A 100 17.75 -17.54 12.65
N GLN A 101 16.99 -17.12 11.64
CA GLN A 101 17.15 -15.79 11.02
C GLN A 101 16.94 -14.66 12.04
N ILE A 102 15.99 -14.85 12.97
CA ILE A 102 15.71 -13.90 14.04
C ILE A 102 16.91 -13.80 15.00
N ALA A 103 17.47 -14.94 15.40
CA ALA A 103 18.63 -15.01 16.28
C ALA A 103 19.88 -14.40 15.62
N ASP A 104 20.13 -14.70 14.34
CA ASP A 104 21.26 -14.17 13.56
C ASP A 104 21.20 -12.63 13.45
N ALA A 105 19.98 -12.07 13.36
CA ALA A 105 19.76 -10.63 13.35
C ALA A 105 19.79 -9.97 14.75
N GLY A 106 19.97 -10.76 15.82
CA GLY A 106 19.96 -10.28 17.21
C GLY A 106 18.61 -9.68 17.63
N LYS A 107 17.50 -10.21 17.10
CA LYS A 107 16.14 -9.70 17.36
C LYS A 107 15.39 -10.61 18.33
N THR A 108 14.35 -10.06 18.95
CA THR A 108 13.46 -10.78 19.89
C THR A 108 12.02 -10.57 19.45
N ILE A 109 11.60 -11.36 18.47
CA ILE A 109 10.24 -11.41 17.93
C ILE A 109 9.86 -12.89 17.76
N ALA A 110 8.57 -13.17 17.57
CA ALA A 110 8.12 -14.53 17.28
C ALA A 110 8.60 -15.00 15.90
N GLU A 111 8.86 -16.28 15.73
CA GLU A 111 8.93 -16.87 14.38
C GLU A 111 7.54 -16.91 13.75
N GLY A 112 7.47 -16.87 12.42
CA GLY A 112 6.19 -16.96 11.75
C GLY A 112 6.17 -16.44 10.32
N ASP A 113 4.98 -16.58 9.74
CA ASP A 113 4.61 -15.98 8.47
C ASP A 113 3.95 -14.62 8.72
N TYR A 114 4.55 -13.57 8.20
CA TYR A 114 4.09 -12.19 8.35
C TYR A 114 3.62 -11.60 7.03
N ARG A 115 3.42 -12.43 5.99
CA ARG A 115 3.03 -11.96 4.65
C ARG A 115 1.72 -11.19 4.66
N ASP A 116 0.75 -11.63 5.45
CA ASP A 116 -0.57 -10.99 5.54
C ASP A 116 -0.60 -9.77 6.47
N THR A 117 0.54 -9.41 7.06
CA THR A 117 0.62 -8.16 7.80
C THR A 117 0.59 -6.99 6.83
N GLU A 118 -0.26 -6.01 7.15
CA GLU A 118 -0.40 -4.76 6.42
C GLU A 118 0.89 -3.95 6.32
N PHE A 119 0.95 -3.14 5.26
CA PHE A 119 1.89 -2.03 5.20
C PHE A 119 1.34 -0.87 6.02
N CYS A 120 2.06 -0.43 7.05
CA CYS A 120 1.58 0.60 7.98
C CYS A 120 2.22 1.98 7.75
N GLY A 121 2.56 2.28 6.49
CA GLY A 121 2.98 3.61 6.09
C GLY A 121 4.21 3.64 5.22
N ALA A 122 4.26 4.67 4.37
CA ALA A 122 5.36 4.89 3.45
C ALA A 122 5.73 6.37 3.35
N CYS A 123 7.01 6.67 3.11
CA CYS A 123 7.46 8.01 2.78
C CYS A 123 8.67 7.99 1.84
N TRP A 124 8.81 9.04 1.06
CA TRP A 124 9.98 9.25 0.21
C TRP A 124 11.03 10.06 0.96
N ASP A 125 12.31 9.79 0.71
CA ASP A 125 13.35 10.74 1.03
C ASP A 125 13.12 12.07 0.27
N PRO A 126 13.69 13.20 0.71
CA PRO A 126 13.46 14.50 0.09
C PRO A 126 13.81 14.59 -1.40
N LEU A 127 14.64 13.67 -1.91
CA LEU A 127 15.07 13.62 -3.30
C LEU A 127 14.40 12.51 -4.12
N ALA A 128 13.42 11.81 -3.55
CA ALA A 128 12.66 10.72 -4.17
C ALA A 128 13.53 9.60 -4.79
N ARG A 129 14.67 9.31 -4.16
CA ARG A 129 15.61 8.22 -4.48
C ARG A 129 15.35 6.96 -3.64
N THR A 130 14.80 7.12 -2.45
CA THR A 130 14.50 6.02 -1.54
C THR A 130 13.07 6.12 -1.05
N LEU A 131 12.32 5.04 -1.20
CA LEU A 131 11.02 4.84 -0.59
C LEU A 131 11.24 4.03 0.70
N PHE A 132 10.88 4.62 1.84
CA PHE A 132 10.80 3.90 3.11
C PHE A 132 9.38 3.38 3.29
N VAL A 133 9.23 2.10 3.59
CA VAL A 133 7.93 1.45 3.84
C VAL A 133 8.01 0.61 5.12
N ASN A 134 6.91 0.54 5.85
CA ASN A 134 6.81 -0.19 7.10
C ASN A 134 5.84 -1.38 6.97
N ILE A 135 6.21 -2.51 7.56
CA ILE A 135 5.34 -3.66 7.81
C ILE A 135 5.01 -3.67 9.30
N GLN A 136 3.71 -3.64 9.65
CA GLN A 136 3.24 -3.34 11.01
C GLN A 136 3.77 -4.30 12.07
N THR A 137 3.56 -5.59 11.85
CA THR A 137 4.03 -6.70 12.66
C THR A 137 4.96 -7.57 11.80
N PRO A 138 6.21 -7.84 12.22
CA PRO A 138 6.76 -7.63 13.55
C PRO A 138 7.42 -6.23 13.74
N GLY A 139 7.13 -5.26 12.87
CA GLY A 139 7.75 -3.93 12.92
C GLY A 139 9.04 -3.87 12.11
N ILE A 140 8.91 -3.94 10.79
CA ILE A 140 10.04 -3.92 9.85
C ILE A 140 9.96 -2.65 9.00
N THR A 141 11.04 -1.88 8.95
CA THR A 141 11.21 -0.79 7.99
C THR A 141 12.13 -1.25 6.86
N LEU A 142 11.67 -1.10 5.62
CA LEU A 142 12.43 -1.39 4.42
C LEU A 142 12.81 -0.08 3.73
N ALA A 143 14.03 -0.02 3.21
CA ALA A 143 14.49 1.05 2.33
C ALA A 143 14.57 0.50 0.90
N ILE A 144 13.68 0.97 0.03
CA ILE A 144 13.62 0.55 -1.36
C ILE A 144 14.26 1.64 -2.21
N THR A 145 15.27 1.27 -2.98
CA THR A 145 15.85 2.09 -4.04
C THR A 145 15.48 1.49 -5.38
N GLY A 146 15.28 2.32 -6.40
CA GLY A 146 15.09 1.85 -7.76
C GLY A 146 15.64 2.85 -8.76
N PRO A 147 15.69 2.50 -10.05
CA PRO A 147 15.80 3.47 -11.12
C PRO A 147 14.43 4.12 -11.32
N TRP A 148 13.92 4.84 -10.32
CA TRP A 148 12.56 5.37 -10.29
C TRP A 148 12.24 6.19 -11.55
N GLU A 149 13.23 6.87 -12.11
CA GLU A 149 13.15 7.65 -13.35
C GLU A 149 12.73 6.83 -14.59
N ARG A 150 12.86 5.50 -14.56
CA ARG A 150 12.54 4.61 -15.69
C ARG A 150 11.14 4.00 -15.63
N GLY A 151 10.43 4.19 -14.52
CA GLY A 151 9.06 3.71 -14.34
C GLY A 151 8.01 4.70 -14.83
N PRO A 152 6.71 4.34 -14.81
CA PRO A 152 5.59 5.19 -15.23
C PRO A 152 5.29 6.36 -14.25
N LEU A 153 6.34 7.03 -13.78
CA LEU A 153 6.34 8.05 -12.71
C LEU A 153 6.48 9.48 -13.26
#